data_AF-A0A4Y9INZ7-F1
#
_entry.id   AF-A0A4Y9INZ7-F1
#
_cell.length_a   1.000
_cell.length_b   1.000
_cell.length_c   1.000
_cell.angle_alpha   90.00
_cell.angle_beta   90.00
_cell.angle_gamma   90.00
#
_symmetry.space_group_name_H-M   'P 1'
#
loop_
_entity.id
_entity.type
_entity.pdbx_description
1 polymer ?
#
loop_
_entity_poly.entity_id
_entity_poly.type
_entity_poly.pdbx_seq_one_letter_code
_entity_poly.pdbx_strand_id
1 'polypeptide(L)'
;MLLIACSNDNDPVNDDDDEEIVIDEDFATNTKDTTFVDAVTIAYTDNIVTITNPYENEGVSITQSNGNVVVTSTNTTTEINYVLSGTIKSGSFKIYSDYKFGLGLNGVSIISTDGPALNVQSGKKVTVMLVGGTSNRLVDSSTYTAYNDEDMKGAFFSEGQLNFQGNGNLLVIGRYKHAISSDDYIRIKGGNITISGAVSDGIHAKDYFRMDGGTLNIKASSDGIDCDEGYIKIYDGNITIKSDDDAIVASYEDTDTSIDSSIAISGGSINITTTGQKAAGIKSDIGSIGVTGGTININTSGLAAKAFNAGGNMTIGGGELTLATTGSAYYDTDDKDISSAAGIKCDGALTIDKGVINITASGAGGKGISVDGDLIINDGTINVSTTGDLFKYGSDDTAAKAIKSDGNVTVNGGTIIIKTTKEEAEGLESKKILTINNGTIEIEAYDDCINASNHIAINGGNIYCYSTSNDGIDSNGTMTITGGTIISSGTTAPEEGFDCDNNTFKITGGILVGTGGATSTPTSGVSTQRSVIYGTTGTSGDLIHIEASDGTGILTYKVPRTYNQMTLLFSSPDMKSDVTYTVYKGGSVSGGSNFHGLYSSATYSKGTTAITFTPSSMVTSIGTSTGGNGGRP
;
A
#
# COMPACT_ATOMS: atom_id res chain seq x y z
N MET A 1 -32.18 33.42 29.81
CA MET A 1 -32.17 33.33 28.34
C MET A 1 -30.87 32.61 27.99
N LEU A 2 -30.94 31.29 27.96
CA LEU A 2 -29.81 30.38 27.77
C LEU A 2 -30.10 29.67 26.46
N LEU A 3 -29.33 29.97 25.40
CA LEU A 3 -29.44 29.29 24.11
C LEU A 3 -28.55 28.05 24.16
N ILE A 4 -29.19 26.89 24.10
CA ILE A 4 -28.57 25.60 23.79
C ILE A 4 -28.55 25.50 22.26
N ALA A 5 -27.37 25.34 21.67
CA ALA A 5 -27.19 25.00 20.26
C ALA A 5 -27.05 23.48 20.14
N CYS A 6 -27.89 22.87 19.31
CA CYS A 6 -27.77 21.46 18.91
C CYS A 6 -26.76 21.36 17.76
N SER A 7 -25.72 20.54 17.90
CA SER A 7 -24.96 20.00 16.77
C SER A 7 -25.78 18.87 16.13
N ASN A 8 -25.85 18.89 14.80
CA ASN A 8 -26.37 17.78 14.02
C ASN A 8 -25.21 16.81 13.78
N ASP A 9 -25.13 15.76 14.60
CA ASP A 9 -24.32 14.58 14.31
C ASP A 9 -25.01 13.75 13.23
N ASN A 10 -24.44 13.78 12.03
CA ASN A 10 -24.67 12.80 10.97
C ASN A 10 -23.31 12.22 10.54
N ASP A 11 -22.49 11.84 11.52
CA ASP A 11 -21.41 10.89 11.26
C ASP A 11 -22.02 9.49 11.18
N PRO A 12 -21.68 8.69 10.16
CA PRO A 12 -22.02 7.28 10.18
C PRO A 12 -21.19 6.65 11.30
N VAL A 13 -21.87 6.28 12.38
CA VAL A 13 -21.34 5.42 13.44
C VAL A 13 -20.82 4.15 12.75
N ASN A 14 -19.50 3.96 12.75
CA ASN A 14 -18.87 2.69 12.44
C ASN A 14 -18.98 1.84 13.71
N ASP A 15 -20.08 1.12 13.83
CA ASP A 15 -20.52 0.39 15.02
C ASP A 15 -20.00 -1.07 14.99
N ASP A 16 -18.67 -1.28 14.93
CA ASP A 16 -18.11 -2.63 14.71
C ASP A 16 -16.90 -3.05 15.58
N ASP A 17 -16.49 -2.27 16.59
CA ASP A 17 -15.23 -2.52 17.32
C ASP A 17 -15.42 -2.75 18.83
N ASP A 18 -16.12 -3.83 19.21
CA ASP A 18 -15.95 -4.52 20.51
C ASP A 18 -16.77 -5.84 20.50
N GLU A 19 -16.55 -6.72 19.51
CA GLU A 19 -17.12 -8.08 19.58
C GLU A 19 -16.42 -8.86 20.70
N GLU A 20 -17.10 -9.01 21.84
CA GLU A 20 -16.69 -9.91 22.92
C GLU A 20 -16.29 -11.28 22.35
N ILE A 21 -15.14 -11.83 22.77
CA ILE A 21 -14.70 -13.16 22.35
C ILE A 21 -15.71 -14.21 22.84
N VAL A 22 -16.57 -14.69 21.93
CA VAL A 22 -17.58 -15.71 22.23
C VAL A 22 -16.99 -17.11 22.09
N ILE A 23 -17.06 -17.90 23.16
CA ILE A 23 -16.76 -19.34 23.13
C ILE A 23 -18.05 -20.10 22.84
N ASP A 24 -18.10 -20.77 21.69
CA ASP A 24 -19.22 -21.65 21.34
C ASP A 24 -19.22 -22.92 22.21
N GLU A 25 -20.15 -23.02 23.16
CA GLU A 25 -20.26 -24.20 24.02
C GLU A 25 -20.63 -25.49 23.26
N ASP A 26 -21.18 -25.38 22.05
CA ASP A 26 -21.68 -26.48 21.21
C ASP A 26 -20.73 -26.87 20.06
N PHE A 27 -19.44 -26.48 20.13
CA PHE A 27 -18.45 -26.82 19.12
C PHE A 27 -18.37 -28.34 18.85
N ALA A 28 -18.74 -28.74 17.64
CA ALA A 28 -18.74 -30.13 17.22
C ALA A 28 -17.34 -30.58 16.76
N THR A 29 -16.73 -31.48 17.53
CA THR A 29 -15.56 -32.24 17.08
C THR A 29 -15.98 -33.43 16.22
N ASN A 30 -15.10 -33.87 15.32
CA ASN A 30 -15.38 -34.97 14.39
C ASN A 30 -14.11 -35.77 14.06
N THR A 31 -13.68 -36.59 15.00
CA THR A 31 -12.52 -37.49 14.87
C THR A 31 -12.66 -38.45 13.68
N LYS A 32 -11.53 -38.77 13.04
CA LYS A 32 -11.43 -39.74 11.95
C LYS A 32 -10.58 -40.95 12.35
N ASP A 33 -10.93 -42.10 11.81
CA ASP A 33 -10.03 -43.25 11.83
C ASP A 33 -8.81 -42.92 10.96
N THR A 34 -7.67 -42.77 11.62
CA THR A 34 -6.39 -42.45 10.98
C THR A 34 -5.31 -43.36 11.51
N THR A 35 -4.31 -43.63 10.67
CA THR A 35 -3.12 -44.40 11.06
C THR A 35 -1.94 -43.47 11.11
N PHE A 36 -1.50 -43.14 12.32
CA PHE A 36 -0.20 -42.54 12.55
C PHE A 36 0.79 -43.66 12.84
N VAL A 37 1.94 -43.63 12.17
CA VAL A 37 3.07 -44.48 12.54
C VAL A 37 3.68 -43.95 13.83
N ASP A 38 4.29 -44.82 14.62
CA ASP A 38 5.03 -44.44 15.82
C ASP A 38 4.23 -43.53 16.77
N ALA A 39 3.00 -43.94 17.10
CA ALA A 39 2.03 -43.05 17.71
C ALA A 39 1.72 -43.36 19.18
N VAL A 40 1.66 -42.30 19.99
CA VAL A 40 0.96 -42.23 21.27
C VAL A 40 -0.41 -41.60 21.01
N THR A 41 -1.50 -42.23 21.47
CA THR A 41 -2.85 -41.66 21.31
C THR A 41 -3.36 -41.13 22.64
N ILE A 42 -3.99 -39.96 22.59
CA ILE A 42 -4.56 -39.26 23.74
C ILE A 42 -5.97 -38.81 23.34
N ALA A 43 -6.97 -39.47 23.90
CA ALA A 43 -8.37 -39.19 23.62
C ALA A 43 -9.05 -38.58 24.84
N TYR A 44 -9.58 -37.38 24.68
CA TYR A 44 -10.34 -36.65 25.69
C TYR A 44 -11.83 -37.01 25.59
N THR A 45 -12.47 -37.33 26.72
CA THR A 45 -13.91 -37.60 26.76
C THR A 45 -14.46 -37.09 28.09
N ASP A 46 -15.20 -35.98 28.04
CA ASP A 46 -15.70 -35.27 29.21
C ASP A 46 -14.57 -34.95 30.19
N ASN A 47 -14.54 -35.58 31.38
CA ASN A 47 -13.51 -35.39 32.41
C ASN A 47 -12.45 -36.52 32.40
N ILE A 48 -12.46 -37.40 31.40
CA ILE A 48 -11.60 -38.59 31.31
C ILE A 48 -10.63 -38.41 30.14
N VAL A 49 -9.40 -38.89 30.33
CA VAL A 49 -8.40 -38.99 29.26
C VAL A 49 -7.98 -40.45 29.11
N THR A 50 -8.12 -40.99 27.90
CA THR A 50 -7.64 -42.33 27.56
C THR A 50 -6.32 -42.22 26.81
N ILE A 51 -5.28 -42.89 27.31
CA ILE A 51 -3.92 -42.80 26.78
C ILE A 51 -3.45 -44.19 26.35
N THR A 52 -2.96 -44.31 25.10
CA THR A 52 -2.21 -45.49 24.64
C THR A 52 -0.77 -45.08 24.38
N ASN A 53 0.15 -45.55 25.21
CA ASN A 53 1.57 -45.24 25.12
C ASN A 53 2.41 -46.49 24.83
N PRO A 54 2.68 -46.82 23.55
CA PRO A 54 3.55 -47.94 23.21
C PRO A 54 5.04 -47.68 23.53
N TYR A 55 5.40 -46.45 23.91
CA TYR A 55 6.77 -46.00 24.17
C TYR A 55 7.09 -45.84 25.67
N GLU A 56 6.28 -46.41 26.56
CA GLU A 56 6.49 -46.32 28.02
C GLU A 56 7.85 -46.85 28.48
N ASN A 57 8.36 -47.88 27.80
CA ASN A 57 9.67 -48.49 28.06
C ASN A 57 10.78 -47.93 27.14
N GLU A 58 10.45 -46.93 26.33
CA GLU A 58 11.33 -46.30 25.33
C GLU A 58 11.49 -44.79 25.59
N GLY A 59 11.37 -44.39 26.85
CA GLY A 59 11.69 -43.04 27.31
C GLY A 59 10.54 -42.04 27.26
N VAL A 60 9.31 -42.47 27.01
CA VAL A 60 8.11 -41.61 27.05
C VAL A 60 7.31 -41.89 28.31
N SER A 61 7.28 -40.92 29.24
CA SER A 61 6.40 -40.94 30.40
C SER A 61 5.25 -39.95 30.23
N ILE A 62 4.07 -40.32 30.72
CA ILE A 62 2.86 -39.48 30.62
C ILE A 62 2.17 -39.46 31.97
N THR A 63 1.92 -38.25 32.47
CA THR A 63 1.10 -38.03 33.66
C THR A 63 -0.20 -37.34 33.25
N GLN A 64 -1.28 -37.66 33.95
CA GLN A 64 -2.57 -37.02 33.75
C GLN A 64 -3.23 -36.73 35.08
N SER A 65 -3.77 -35.51 35.21
CA SER A 65 -4.54 -35.08 36.38
C SER A 65 -5.60 -34.07 35.96
N ASN A 66 -6.87 -34.37 36.26
CA ASN A 66 -8.01 -33.49 35.98
C ASN A 66 -8.03 -32.94 34.54
N GLY A 67 -7.84 -33.80 33.54
CA GLY A 67 -7.83 -33.40 32.13
C GLY A 67 -6.53 -32.77 31.64
N ASN A 68 -5.59 -32.43 32.53
CA ASN A 68 -4.25 -31.95 32.16
C ASN A 68 -3.34 -33.14 31.89
N VAL A 69 -2.77 -33.20 30.70
CA VAL A 69 -1.84 -34.26 30.27
C VAL A 69 -0.45 -33.65 30.14
N VAL A 70 0.55 -34.26 30.77
CA VAL A 70 1.96 -33.87 30.64
C VAL A 70 2.75 -35.05 30.13
N VAL A 71 3.37 -34.89 28.96
CA VAL A 71 4.27 -35.85 28.33
C VAL A 71 5.72 -35.42 28.58
N THR A 72 6.59 -36.37 28.96
CA THR A 72 8.04 -36.19 28.99
C THR A 72 8.69 -37.28 28.14
N SER A 73 9.32 -36.89 27.04
CA SER A 73 9.99 -37.78 26.09
C SER A 73 11.50 -37.56 26.09
N THR A 74 12.23 -38.56 26.56
CA THR A 74 13.71 -38.64 26.46
C THR A 74 14.16 -39.43 25.23
N ASN A 75 13.22 -39.88 24.39
CA ASN A 75 13.50 -40.58 23.16
C ASN A 75 14.18 -39.63 22.16
N THR A 76 15.32 -40.04 21.60
CA THR A 76 16.12 -39.25 20.65
C THR A 76 16.29 -39.90 19.28
N THR A 77 15.63 -41.04 19.05
CA THR A 77 15.81 -41.86 17.85
C THR A 77 14.59 -41.89 16.95
N THR A 78 13.39 -41.77 17.52
CA THR A 78 12.13 -41.92 16.81
C THR A 78 11.34 -40.61 16.84
N GLU A 79 10.86 -40.14 15.69
CA GLU A 79 9.95 -38.99 15.60
C GLU A 79 8.53 -39.47 15.95
N ILE A 80 8.25 -39.56 17.25
CA ILE A 80 6.98 -40.07 17.78
C ILE A 80 5.84 -39.10 17.42
N ASN A 81 4.68 -39.65 17.05
CA ASN A 81 3.46 -38.87 16.83
C ASN A 81 2.59 -38.88 18.08
N TYR A 82 2.22 -37.72 18.59
CA TYR A 82 1.22 -37.58 19.65
C TYR A 82 -0.10 -37.19 19.00
N VAL A 83 -1.09 -38.09 19.04
CA VAL A 83 -2.36 -37.93 18.31
C VAL A 83 -3.45 -37.59 19.31
N LEU A 84 -3.97 -36.37 19.21
CA LEU A 84 -4.98 -35.81 20.09
C LEU A 84 -6.37 -35.90 19.43
N SER A 85 -7.38 -36.29 20.22
CA SER A 85 -8.76 -36.39 19.76
C SER A 85 -9.76 -36.16 20.90
N GLY A 86 -11.02 -35.89 20.58
CA GLY A 86 -12.10 -35.75 21.56
C GLY A 86 -12.11 -34.40 22.27
N THR A 87 -12.90 -34.25 23.35
CA THR A 87 -13.20 -32.95 23.96
C THR A 87 -12.95 -32.94 25.47
N ILE A 88 -12.34 -31.87 25.97
CA ILE A 88 -12.14 -31.55 27.40
C ILE A 88 -12.44 -30.06 27.64
N LYS A 89 -13.24 -29.76 28.67
CA LYS A 89 -13.65 -28.37 29.01
C LYS A 89 -12.77 -27.69 30.08
N SER A 90 -11.95 -28.48 30.77
CA SER A 90 -10.97 -28.00 31.73
C SER A 90 -9.79 -28.96 31.67
N GLY A 91 -8.78 -28.60 30.88
CA GLY A 91 -7.59 -29.42 30.69
C GLY A 91 -6.60 -28.79 29.73
N SER A 92 -5.49 -29.48 29.52
CA SER A 92 -4.39 -29.03 28.69
C SER A 92 -3.61 -30.23 28.17
N PHE A 93 -2.78 -29.98 27.16
CA PHE A 93 -1.72 -30.89 26.75
C PHE A 93 -0.38 -30.16 26.82
N LYS A 94 0.54 -30.68 27.64
CA LYS A 94 1.91 -30.20 27.76
C LYS A 94 2.89 -31.29 27.34
N ILE A 95 3.97 -30.92 26.66
CA ILE A 95 5.03 -31.86 26.27
C ILE A 95 6.43 -31.27 26.43
N TYR A 96 7.32 -32.05 27.02
CA TYR A 96 8.78 -31.90 26.93
C TYR A 96 9.32 -33.04 26.06
N SER A 97 10.20 -32.72 25.12
CA SER A 97 10.79 -33.72 24.22
C SER A 97 12.24 -33.37 23.90
N ASP A 98 13.13 -34.36 23.99
CA ASP A 98 14.53 -34.24 23.57
C ASP A 98 14.71 -34.35 22.04
N TYR A 99 13.63 -34.68 21.32
CA TYR A 99 13.65 -34.86 19.86
C TYR A 99 12.45 -34.22 19.16
N LYS A 100 12.57 -34.03 17.85
CA LYS A 100 11.45 -33.60 16.99
C LYS A 100 10.33 -34.64 17.03
N PHE A 101 9.10 -34.19 16.91
CA PHE A 101 7.92 -35.04 17.02
C PHE A 101 6.78 -34.54 16.13
N GLY A 102 5.79 -35.42 15.90
CA GLY A 102 4.55 -35.08 15.24
C GLY A 102 3.43 -34.82 16.26
N LEU A 103 2.55 -33.87 15.96
CA LEU A 103 1.34 -33.61 16.72
C LEU A 103 0.13 -33.73 15.78
N GLY A 104 -0.64 -34.81 15.92
CA GLY A 104 -1.83 -35.05 15.11
C GLY A 104 -3.06 -34.47 15.79
N LEU A 105 -3.68 -33.44 15.20
CA LEU A 105 -4.96 -32.90 15.67
C LEU A 105 -6.10 -33.58 14.90
N ASN A 106 -6.75 -34.55 15.54
CA ASN A 106 -7.75 -35.44 14.94
C ASN A 106 -9.14 -35.24 15.56
N GLY A 107 -9.67 -34.02 15.40
CA GLY A 107 -10.94 -33.61 16.00
C GLY A 107 -10.83 -33.43 17.51
N VAL A 108 -9.80 -32.71 17.97
CA VAL A 108 -9.60 -32.41 19.39
C VAL A 108 -10.16 -31.03 19.75
N SER A 109 -10.85 -30.90 20.88
CA SER A 109 -11.24 -29.62 21.48
C SER A 109 -10.73 -29.56 22.92
N ILE A 110 -9.82 -28.62 23.20
CA ILE A 110 -9.26 -28.38 24.54
C ILE A 110 -9.62 -26.95 24.97
N ILE A 111 -10.29 -26.83 26.11
CA ILE A 111 -10.44 -25.57 26.83
C ILE A 111 -9.62 -25.67 28.12
N SER A 112 -8.64 -24.79 28.26
CA SER A 112 -7.85 -24.65 29.48
C SER A 112 -8.50 -23.65 30.43
N THR A 113 -8.45 -23.98 31.72
CA THR A 113 -8.85 -23.06 32.81
C THR A 113 -7.66 -22.41 33.49
N ASP A 114 -6.44 -22.85 33.17
CA ASP A 114 -5.18 -22.28 33.66
C ASP A 114 -4.05 -22.55 32.65
N GLY A 115 -3.47 -21.50 32.08
CA GLY A 115 -2.39 -21.64 31.09
C GLY A 115 -2.86 -21.98 29.67
N PRO A 116 -1.91 -22.34 28.77
CA PRO A 116 -2.20 -22.72 27.39
C PRO A 116 -3.08 -23.96 27.25
N ALA A 117 -3.78 -24.08 26.12
CA ALA A 117 -4.45 -25.33 25.74
C ALA A 117 -3.42 -26.39 25.26
N LEU A 118 -2.45 -25.96 24.44
CA LEU A 118 -1.29 -26.74 24.03
C LEU A 118 -0.02 -26.00 24.43
N ASN A 119 0.83 -26.65 25.23
CA ASN A 119 2.08 -26.09 25.70
C ASN A 119 3.28 -27.00 25.33
N VAL A 120 4.07 -26.60 24.33
CA VAL A 120 5.27 -27.33 23.91
C VAL A 120 6.51 -26.70 24.55
N GLN A 121 7.02 -27.36 25.58
CA GLN A 121 8.21 -26.95 26.34
C GLN A 121 9.47 -27.62 25.79
N SER A 122 9.58 -27.65 24.47
CA SER A 122 10.66 -28.31 23.74
C SER A 122 11.17 -27.41 22.63
N GLY A 123 12.46 -27.07 22.66
CA GLY A 123 13.15 -26.35 21.57
C GLY A 123 13.38 -27.21 20.31
N LYS A 124 12.50 -28.18 20.04
CA LYS A 124 12.58 -29.11 18.91
C LYS A 124 11.39 -28.91 17.97
N LYS A 125 11.62 -29.24 16.70
CA LYS A 125 10.62 -29.06 15.64
C LYS A 125 9.39 -29.94 15.89
N VAL A 126 8.23 -29.30 15.91
CA VAL A 126 6.91 -29.93 15.92
C VAL A 126 6.33 -29.93 14.51
N THR A 127 5.92 -31.11 14.04
CA THR A 127 5.11 -31.23 12.82
C THR A 127 3.64 -31.38 13.19
N VAL A 128 2.86 -30.29 13.07
CA VAL A 128 1.43 -30.28 13.39
C VAL A 128 0.63 -30.73 12.17
N MET A 129 -0.01 -31.89 12.28
CA MET A 129 -0.90 -32.45 11.25
C MET A 129 -2.36 -32.13 11.59
N LEU A 130 -2.96 -31.21 10.84
CA LEU A 130 -4.41 -30.97 10.88
C LEU A 130 -5.10 -32.03 10.03
N VAL A 131 -5.63 -33.07 10.70
CA VAL A 131 -6.21 -34.24 10.03
C VAL A 131 -7.39 -33.82 9.16
N GLY A 132 -7.38 -34.26 7.90
CA GLY A 132 -8.37 -33.88 6.91
C GLY A 132 -9.80 -34.23 7.31
N GLY A 133 -10.70 -33.27 7.09
CA GLY A 133 -12.12 -33.42 7.43
C GLY A 133 -12.40 -33.45 8.93
N THR A 134 -11.46 -33.00 9.77
CA THR A 134 -11.64 -32.81 11.21
C THR A 134 -11.73 -31.32 11.58
N SER A 135 -12.37 -31.01 12.70
CA SER A 135 -12.46 -29.69 13.32
C SER A 135 -11.86 -29.75 14.71
N ASN A 136 -10.80 -28.96 14.90
CA ASN A 136 -10.03 -28.89 16.14
C ASN A 136 -10.24 -27.52 16.79
N ARG A 137 -10.21 -27.45 18.12
CA ARG A 137 -10.34 -26.20 18.86
C ARG A 137 -9.39 -26.13 20.05
N LEU A 138 -8.73 -24.98 20.20
CA LEU A 138 -7.85 -24.67 21.32
C LEU A 138 -8.28 -23.34 21.95
N VAL A 139 -8.55 -23.33 23.25
CA VAL A 139 -8.89 -22.13 24.01
C VAL A 139 -8.08 -22.14 25.30
N ASP A 140 -7.29 -21.10 25.53
CA ASP A 140 -6.57 -20.94 26.80
C ASP A 140 -7.41 -20.26 27.88
N SER A 141 -6.81 -20.15 29.06
CA SER A 141 -7.36 -19.34 30.15
C SER A 141 -7.02 -17.86 29.95
N SER A 142 -7.79 -16.96 30.53
CA SER A 142 -7.40 -15.55 30.65
C SER A 142 -6.33 -15.33 31.73
N THR A 143 -5.95 -16.37 32.48
CA THR A 143 -4.93 -16.31 33.53
C THR A 143 -4.00 -17.50 33.47
N TYR A 144 -2.70 -17.26 33.57
CA TYR A 144 -1.67 -18.29 33.52
C TYR A 144 -0.95 -18.34 34.88
N THR A 145 -0.99 -19.50 35.54
CA THR A 145 -0.14 -19.77 36.70
C THR A 145 1.27 -20.11 36.22
N ALA A 146 2.24 -19.26 36.56
CA ALA A 146 3.64 -19.50 36.25
C ALA A 146 4.11 -20.87 36.80
N TYR A 147 4.94 -21.57 36.03
CA TYR A 147 5.49 -22.87 36.39
C TYR A 147 6.98 -22.89 36.07
N ASN A 148 7.83 -22.88 37.10
CA ASN A 148 9.28 -22.74 36.96
C ASN A 148 9.66 -21.55 36.05
N ASP A 149 10.59 -21.77 35.12
CA ASP A 149 11.09 -20.80 34.14
C ASP A 149 10.48 -21.05 32.75
N GLU A 150 9.32 -21.69 32.67
CA GLU A 150 8.65 -21.97 31.39
C GLU A 150 8.02 -20.73 30.79
N ASP A 151 8.22 -20.54 29.49
CA ASP A 151 7.45 -19.56 28.74
C ASP A 151 6.07 -20.12 28.39
N MET A 152 5.06 -19.26 28.45
CA MET A 152 3.67 -19.60 28.18
C MET A 152 2.98 -18.36 27.59
N LYS A 153 3.19 -18.13 26.30
CA LYS A 153 2.84 -16.86 25.65
C LYS A 153 1.60 -16.95 24.74
N GLY A 154 0.93 -18.10 24.64
CA GLY A 154 -0.31 -18.21 23.89
C GLY A 154 -1.03 -19.53 24.01
N ALA A 155 -2.24 -19.61 23.45
CA ALA A 155 -3.11 -20.78 23.57
C ALA A 155 -2.52 -22.06 22.95
N PHE A 156 -1.75 -21.89 21.88
CA PHE A 156 -0.79 -22.88 21.42
C PHE A 156 0.61 -22.26 21.44
N PHE A 157 1.38 -22.60 22.47
CA PHE A 157 2.75 -22.12 22.65
C PHE A 157 3.79 -23.20 22.35
N SER A 158 4.96 -22.78 21.84
CA SER A 158 6.11 -23.66 21.59
C SER A 158 7.47 -22.96 21.75
N GLU A 159 8.31 -23.51 22.62
CA GLU A 159 9.74 -23.13 22.75
C GLU A 159 10.56 -23.36 21.46
N GLY A 160 10.06 -24.20 20.55
CA GLY A 160 10.74 -24.50 19.29
C GLY A 160 9.81 -24.42 18.09
N GLN A 161 10.30 -24.90 16.94
CA GLN A 161 9.68 -24.67 15.64
C GLN A 161 8.28 -25.29 15.47
N LEU A 162 7.31 -24.53 14.97
CA LEU A 162 5.97 -25.02 14.62
C LEU A 162 5.77 -25.14 13.10
N ASN A 163 5.50 -26.35 12.60
CA ASN A 163 5.19 -26.59 11.19
C ASN A 163 3.78 -27.16 11.02
N PHE A 164 2.83 -26.35 10.53
CA PHE A 164 1.47 -26.76 10.22
C PHE A 164 1.36 -27.37 8.82
N GLN A 165 0.65 -28.49 8.71
CA GLN A 165 0.32 -29.16 7.46
C GLN A 165 -1.00 -29.93 7.56
N GLY A 166 -1.48 -30.44 6.43
CA GLY A 166 -2.77 -31.11 6.33
C GLY A 166 -3.85 -30.18 5.79
N ASN A 167 -5.11 -30.57 5.92
CA ASN A 167 -6.26 -29.84 5.40
C ASN A 167 -7.47 -29.88 6.34
N GLY A 168 -7.26 -30.24 7.61
CA GLY A 168 -8.24 -30.08 8.68
C GLY A 168 -8.40 -28.63 9.13
N ASN A 169 -9.42 -28.38 9.96
CA ASN A 169 -9.70 -27.08 10.53
C ASN A 169 -9.12 -26.98 11.94
N LEU A 170 -8.56 -25.82 12.28
CA LEU A 170 -8.11 -25.47 13.63
C LEU A 170 -8.68 -24.10 14.00
N LEU A 171 -9.50 -24.07 15.05
CA LEU A 171 -9.96 -22.85 15.71
C LEU A 171 -9.09 -22.58 16.94
N VAL A 172 -8.57 -21.37 17.08
CA VAL A 172 -7.78 -20.94 18.24
C VAL A 172 -8.36 -19.66 18.83
N ILE A 173 -8.40 -19.59 20.16
CA ILE A 173 -8.79 -18.40 20.92
C ILE A 173 -7.70 -18.13 21.96
N GLY A 174 -7.04 -16.98 21.86
CA GLY A 174 -6.00 -16.51 22.79
C GLY A 174 -6.54 -15.45 23.74
N ARG A 175 -6.81 -15.82 24.98
CA ARG A 175 -7.43 -14.98 26.01
C ARG A 175 -6.43 -14.36 26.98
N TYR A 176 -5.20 -14.87 27.03
CA TYR A 176 -4.14 -14.35 27.90
C TYR A 176 -3.17 -13.41 27.18
N LYS A 177 -2.67 -13.83 26.02
CA LYS A 177 -1.75 -13.04 25.17
C LYS A 177 -1.97 -13.40 23.69
N HIS A 178 -1.05 -14.12 23.06
CA HIS A 178 -1.17 -14.51 21.66
C HIS A 178 -2.07 -15.73 21.48
N ALA A 179 -2.61 -15.96 20.28
CA ALA A 179 -3.32 -17.22 20.00
C ALA A 179 -2.35 -18.36 19.70
N ILE A 180 -1.41 -18.17 18.78
CA ILE A 180 -0.34 -19.14 18.47
C ILE A 180 1.01 -18.43 18.61
N SER A 181 1.92 -18.99 19.40
CA SER A 181 3.23 -18.37 19.64
C SER A 181 4.37 -19.38 19.61
N SER A 182 5.51 -18.97 19.06
CA SER A 182 6.74 -19.74 19.06
C SER A 182 7.96 -18.86 19.34
N ASP A 183 8.85 -19.33 20.23
CA ASP A 183 10.15 -18.69 20.47
C ASP A 183 11.21 -19.05 19.40
N ASP A 184 10.75 -19.63 18.28
CA ASP A 184 11.51 -19.90 17.06
C ASP A 184 10.57 -19.55 15.88
N TYR A 185 10.56 -20.31 14.78
CA TYR A 185 9.73 -20.03 13.63
C TYR A 185 8.36 -20.73 13.61
N ILE A 186 7.43 -20.09 12.90
CA ILE A 186 6.13 -20.65 12.53
C ILE A 186 6.02 -20.79 11.01
N ARG A 187 5.69 -21.98 10.54
CA ARG A 187 5.48 -22.27 9.12
C ARG A 187 4.14 -22.93 8.85
N ILE A 188 3.34 -22.34 7.96
CA ILE A 188 2.08 -22.90 7.47
C ILE A 188 2.28 -23.44 6.07
N LYS A 189 2.27 -24.76 5.91
CA LYS A 189 2.31 -25.44 4.61
C LYS A 189 0.91 -25.72 4.05
N GLY A 190 -0.09 -25.74 4.92
CA GLY A 190 -1.47 -26.04 4.60
C GLY A 190 -2.33 -26.17 5.86
N GLY A 191 -3.64 -26.29 5.68
CA GLY A 191 -4.63 -26.31 6.75
C GLY A 191 -5.60 -25.15 6.66
N ASN A 192 -6.68 -25.20 7.44
CA ASN A 192 -7.58 -24.06 7.63
C ASN A 192 -7.48 -23.62 9.09
N ILE A 193 -6.74 -22.55 9.35
CA ILE A 193 -6.51 -22.02 10.69
C ILE A 193 -7.36 -20.76 10.85
N THR A 194 -8.17 -20.72 11.90
CA THR A 194 -8.97 -19.57 12.28
C THR A 194 -8.61 -19.18 13.70
N ILE A 195 -8.15 -17.94 13.89
CA ILE A 195 -8.03 -17.29 15.18
C ILE A 195 -9.23 -16.35 15.29
N SER A 196 -10.20 -16.71 16.13
CA SER A 196 -11.43 -15.91 16.26
C SER A 196 -11.30 -14.75 17.26
N GLY A 197 -10.19 -14.70 17.99
CA GLY A 197 -9.81 -13.60 18.88
C GLY A 197 -8.50 -13.91 19.58
N ALA A 198 -7.62 -12.92 19.64
CA ALA A 198 -6.41 -12.89 20.44
C ALA A 198 -6.35 -11.55 21.19
N VAL A 199 -6.04 -11.56 22.48
CA VAL A 199 -5.93 -10.31 23.28
C VAL A 199 -4.64 -9.52 22.99
N SER A 200 -3.65 -10.18 22.40
CA SER A 200 -2.48 -9.59 21.74
C SER A 200 -2.49 -10.11 20.30
N ASP A 201 -1.41 -10.76 19.86
CA ASP A 201 -1.25 -11.07 18.45
C ASP A 201 -1.94 -12.39 18.08
N GLY A 202 -2.41 -12.48 16.83
CA GLY A 202 -2.92 -13.74 16.31
C GLY A 202 -1.81 -14.80 16.27
N ILE A 203 -0.74 -14.50 15.55
CA ILE A 203 0.44 -15.35 15.43
C ILE A 203 1.68 -14.54 15.79
N HIS A 204 2.47 -15.04 16.73
CA HIS A 204 3.70 -14.39 17.16
C HIS A 204 4.87 -15.38 17.04
N ALA A 205 5.82 -15.10 16.14
CA ALA A 205 7.01 -15.93 15.96
C ALA A 205 8.26 -15.12 16.28
N LYS A 206 9.26 -15.74 16.92
CA LYS A 206 10.51 -15.04 17.18
C LYS A 206 11.38 -14.91 15.93
N ASP A 207 11.65 -16.03 15.25
CA ASP A 207 12.66 -16.08 14.18
C ASP A 207 12.09 -15.75 12.80
N TYR A 208 10.96 -16.37 12.42
CA TYR A 208 10.26 -16.02 11.18
C TYR A 208 8.86 -16.62 11.12
N PHE A 209 8.02 -15.97 10.31
CA PHE A 209 6.78 -16.55 9.82
C PHE A 209 6.90 -16.89 8.33
N ARG A 210 6.40 -18.06 7.95
CA ARG A 210 6.36 -18.49 6.55
C ARG A 210 5.05 -19.16 6.18
N MET A 211 4.40 -18.70 5.13
CA MET A 211 3.23 -19.35 4.55
C MET A 211 3.52 -19.85 3.12
N ASP A 212 3.38 -21.16 2.92
CA ASP A 212 3.47 -21.81 1.60
C ASP A 212 2.10 -22.14 0.99
N GLY A 213 1.02 -22.03 1.77
CA GLY A 213 -0.34 -22.35 1.33
C GLY A 213 -1.31 -22.54 2.51
N GLY A 214 -2.56 -22.92 2.22
CA GLY A 214 -3.63 -23.06 3.21
C GLY A 214 -4.50 -21.80 3.35
N THR A 215 -5.33 -21.79 4.39
CA THR A 215 -6.20 -20.67 4.74
C THR A 215 -5.91 -20.22 6.16
N LEU A 216 -5.77 -18.91 6.37
CA LEU A 216 -5.54 -18.28 7.66
C LEU A 216 -6.53 -17.12 7.84
N ASN A 217 -7.39 -17.20 8.85
CA ASN A 217 -8.31 -16.12 9.23
C ASN A 217 -7.98 -15.66 10.65
N ILE A 218 -7.71 -14.38 10.85
CA ILE A 218 -7.26 -13.85 12.15
C ILE A 218 -8.13 -12.65 12.57
N LYS A 219 -8.54 -12.67 13.83
CA LYS A 219 -8.97 -11.50 14.61
C LYS A 219 -8.02 -11.33 15.79
N ALA A 220 -7.41 -10.16 15.95
CA ALA A 220 -6.45 -9.87 17.02
C ALA A 220 -6.61 -8.43 17.53
N SER A 221 -6.46 -8.23 18.85
CA SER A 221 -6.49 -6.88 19.46
C SER A 221 -5.15 -6.15 19.44
N SER A 222 -4.09 -6.83 18.99
CA SER A 222 -2.82 -6.22 18.60
C SER A 222 -2.53 -6.69 17.18
N ASP A 223 -1.40 -7.34 16.92
CA ASP A 223 -1.01 -7.64 15.56
C ASP A 223 -1.65 -8.92 15.00
N GLY A 224 -1.89 -8.97 13.70
CA GLY A 224 -2.34 -10.20 13.08
C GLY A 224 -1.24 -11.28 13.12
N ILE A 225 -0.11 -10.95 12.51
CA ILE A 225 1.11 -11.77 12.44
C ILE A 225 2.29 -10.87 12.80
N ASP A 226 3.01 -11.22 13.86
CA ASP A 226 4.22 -10.53 14.32
C ASP A 226 5.45 -11.46 14.27
N CYS A 227 6.59 -10.87 13.91
CA CYS A 227 7.91 -11.48 13.89
C CYS A 227 8.98 -10.56 14.51
N ASP A 228 9.42 -10.90 15.71
CA ASP A 228 10.34 -10.08 16.53
C ASP A 228 11.75 -9.93 15.93
N GLU A 229 12.45 -11.04 15.68
CA GLU A 229 13.88 -11.08 15.36
C GLU A 229 14.14 -11.68 13.97
N GLY A 230 13.18 -11.54 13.04
CA GLY A 230 13.42 -11.93 11.66
C GLY A 230 12.29 -11.63 10.69
N TYR A 231 12.09 -12.51 9.72
CA TYR A 231 11.40 -12.15 8.48
C TYR A 231 10.02 -12.77 8.34
N ILE A 232 9.22 -12.20 7.43
CA ILE A 232 7.95 -12.76 7.00
C ILE A 232 8.01 -13.12 5.52
N LYS A 233 7.64 -14.37 5.18
CA LYS A 233 7.59 -14.85 3.79
C LYS A 233 6.23 -15.46 3.45
N ILE A 234 5.56 -14.89 2.45
CA ILE A 234 4.27 -15.37 1.95
C ILE A 234 4.45 -15.79 0.49
N TYR A 235 4.46 -17.10 0.26
CA TYR A 235 4.59 -17.67 -1.08
C TYR A 235 3.25 -17.91 -1.76
N ASP A 236 2.26 -18.39 -1.01
CA ASP A 236 0.90 -18.68 -1.47
C ASP A 236 -0.07 -18.83 -0.28
N GLY A 237 -1.36 -18.99 -0.55
CA GLY A 237 -2.42 -19.20 0.45
C GLY A 237 -3.46 -18.08 0.49
N ASN A 238 -4.49 -18.26 1.32
CA ASN A 238 -5.54 -17.27 1.56
C ASN A 238 -5.41 -16.73 2.99
N ILE A 239 -5.16 -15.43 3.12
CA ILE A 239 -4.99 -14.75 4.41
C ILE A 239 -6.10 -13.70 4.55
N THR A 240 -6.83 -13.73 5.65
CA THR A 240 -7.77 -12.69 6.06
C THR A 240 -7.41 -12.25 7.47
N ILE A 241 -7.12 -10.96 7.68
CA ILE A 241 -6.74 -10.41 8.99
C ILE A 241 -7.63 -9.22 9.32
N LYS A 242 -8.18 -9.22 10.53
CA LYS A 242 -8.70 -8.05 11.23
C LYS A 242 -7.85 -7.83 12.46
N SER A 243 -7.20 -6.67 12.57
CA SER A 243 -6.38 -6.32 13.73
C SER A 243 -6.68 -4.90 14.19
N ASP A 244 -6.56 -4.69 15.50
CA ASP A 244 -6.66 -3.35 16.08
C ASP A 244 -5.31 -2.62 16.00
N ASP A 245 -4.21 -3.31 15.71
CA ASP A 245 -2.89 -2.74 15.39
C ASP A 245 -2.39 -3.22 14.01
N ASP A 246 -1.12 -3.58 13.85
CA ASP A 246 -0.53 -3.94 12.56
C ASP A 246 -1.02 -5.33 12.10
N ALA A 247 -1.41 -5.49 10.84
CA ALA A 247 -1.89 -6.82 10.39
C ALA A 247 -0.74 -7.81 10.18
N ILE A 248 0.32 -7.41 9.50
CA ILE A 248 1.52 -8.24 9.27
C ILE A 248 2.74 -7.37 9.53
N VAL A 249 3.49 -7.69 10.58
CA VAL A 249 4.63 -6.88 11.03
C VAL A 249 5.88 -7.74 11.26
N ALA A 250 7.02 -7.24 10.77
CA ALA A 250 8.33 -7.65 11.23
C ALA A 250 8.87 -6.53 12.13
N SER A 251 8.77 -6.74 13.45
CA SER A 251 8.77 -5.69 14.49
C SER A 251 10.14 -5.34 15.06
N TYR A 252 11.20 -5.87 14.45
CA TYR A 252 12.56 -5.65 14.92
C TYR A 252 12.98 -4.17 14.79
N GLU A 253 13.27 -3.53 15.93
CA GLU A 253 13.72 -2.13 16.01
C GLU A 253 15.15 -1.96 16.55
N ASP A 254 15.80 -3.06 16.95
CA ASP A 254 17.09 -3.03 17.63
C ASP A 254 18.28 -2.83 16.67
N THR A 255 19.47 -2.64 17.24
CA THR A 255 20.69 -2.27 16.49
C THR A 255 21.49 -3.44 15.90
N ASP A 256 21.13 -4.69 16.17
CA ASP A 256 21.79 -5.86 15.57
C ASP A 256 21.42 -5.99 14.08
N THR A 257 22.34 -5.55 13.22
CA THR A 257 22.22 -5.61 11.76
C THR A 257 22.29 -7.03 11.15
N SER A 258 22.50 -8.07 11.96
CA SER A 258 22.46 -9.45 11.49
C SER A 258 21.03 -10.02 11.40
N ILE A 259 20.08 -9.35 12.05
CA ILE A 259 18.66 -9.67 11.97
C ILE A 259 18.06 -9.06 10.69
N ASP A 260 17.37 -9.91 9.94
CA ASP A 260 16.67 -9.53 8.71
C ASP A 260 15.17 -9.40 9.00
N SER A 261 14.71 -8.18 9.24
CA SER A 261 13.30 -7.87 9.48
C SER A 261 12.50 -7.62 8.21
N SER A 262 12.88 -8.25 7.09
CA SER A 262 12.19 -8.04 5.81
C SER A 262 10.87 -8.80 5.70
N ILE A 263 9.99 -8.27 4.84
CA ILE A 263 8.78 -8.95 4.40
C ILE A 263 8.86 -9.21 2.89
N ALA A 264 8.63 -10.46 2.48
CA ALA A 264 8.59 -10.84 1.07
C ALA A 264 7.30 -11.60 0.72
N ILE A 265 6.59 -11.08 -0.28
CA ILE A 265 5.33 -11.63 -0.79
C ILE A 265 5.50 -11.96 -2.26
N SER A 266 5.27 -13.22 -2.64
CA SER A 266 5.33 -13.66 -4.04
C SER A 266 4.02 -14.20 -4.60
N GLY A 267 3.01 -14.39 -3.76
CA GLY A 267 1.73 -14.97 -4.14
C GLY A 267 0.70 -14.94 -3.02
N GLY A 268 -0.42 -15.64 -3.25
CA GLY A 268 -1.55 -15.70 -2.33
C GLY A 268 -2.59 -14.60 -2.53
N SER A 269 -3.70 -14.73 -1.81
CA SER A 269 -4.76 -13.73 -1.66
C SER A 269 -4.75 -13.22 -0.24
N ILE A 270 -4.47 -11.94 -0.05
CA ILE A 270 -4.34 -11.30 1.27
C ILE A 270 -5.42 -10.23 1.40
N ASN A 271 -6.26 -10.32 2.42
CA ASN A 271 -7.31 -9.34 2.72
C ASN A 271 -7.12 -8.85 4.15
N ILE A 272 -6.88 -7.56 4.30
CA ILE A 272 -6.55 -6.93 5.58
C ILE A 272 -7.53 -5.80 5.89
N THR A 273 -7.94 -5.74 7.15
CA THR A 273 -8.61 -4.60 7.75
C THR A 273 -7.90 -4.26 9.06
N THR A 274 -7.42 -3.02 9.20
CA THR A 274 -6.86 -2.53 10.48
C THR A 274 -7.46 -1.18 10.86
N THR A 275 -7.67 -0.96 12.15
CA THR A 275 -8.38 0.23 12.67
C THR A 275 -7.55 1.09 13.61
N GLY A 276 -6.41 0.60 14.10
CA GLY A 276 -5.53 1.28 15.04
C GLY A 276 -4.93 2.59 14.55
N GLN A 277 -4.67 3.50 15.49
CA GLN A 277 -3.86 4.68 15.23
C GLN A 277 -2.42 4.26 14.88
N LYS A 278 -1.85 4.87 13.83
CA LYS A 278 -0.55 4.53 13.23
C LYS A 278 -0.42 3.11 12.68
N ALA A 279 -1.40 2.23 12.90
CA ALA A 279 -1.42 0.86 12.43
C ALA A 279 -1.21 0.76 10.92
N ALA A 280 -0.59 -0.34 10.52
CA ALA A 280 -0.25 -0.65 9.17
C ALA A 280 -0.83 -2.00 8.74
N GLY A 281 -1.22 -2.09 7.47
CA GLY A 281 -1.59 -3.39 6.91
C GLY A 281 -0.38 -4.33 6.85
N ILE A 282 0.71 -3.86 6.26
CA ILE A 282 1.97 -4.61 6.17
C ILE A 282 3.13 -3.69 6.52
N LYS A 283 3.90 -4.06 7.55
CA LYS A 283 4.94 -3.23 8.14
C LYS A 283 6.25 -3.97 8.33
N SER A 284 7.34 -3.30 8.03
CA SER A 284 8.67 -3.69 8.48
C SER A 284 9.27 -2.48 9.17
N ASP A 285 9.65 -2.59 10.44
CA ASP A 285 10.04 -1.42 11.23
C ASP A 285 11.34 -0.78 10.76
N ILE A 286 12.33 -1.60 10.40
CA ILE A 286 13.61 -1.11 9.86
C ILE A 286 13.99 -1.77 8.52
N GLY A 287 13.30 -2.83 8.15
CA GLY A 287 13.66 -3.70 7.03
C GLY A 287 12.94 -3.36 5.71
N SER A 288 13.22 -4.17 4.70
CA SER A 288 12.65 -3.98 3.36
C SER A 288 11.34 -4.74 3.17
N ILE A 289 10.45 -4.21 2.33
CA ILE A 289 9.26 -4.93 1.85
C ILE A 289 9.39 -5.22 0.35
N GLY A 290 9.22 -6.48 -0.04
CA GLY A 290 9.25 -6.93 -1.45
C GLY A 290 7.95 -7.62 -1.85
N VAL A 291 7.27 -7.10 -2.88
CA VAL A 291 6.06 -7.71 -3.45
C VAL A 291 6.32 -8.08 -4.90
N THR A 292 6.31 -9.36 -5.24
CA THR A 292 6.56 -9.86 -6.60
C THR A 292 5.32 -10.46 -7.27
N GLY A 293 4.26 -10.69 -6.49
CA GLY A 293 3.00 -11.29 -6.95
C GLY A 293 1.96 -11.34 -5.83
N GLY A 294 0.79 -11.93 -6.15
CA GLY A 294 -0.36 -12.04 -5.25
C GLY A 294 -1.44 -10.98 -5.53
N THR A 295 -2.61 -11.18 -4.92
CA THR A 295 -3.70 -10.20 -4.84
C THR A 295 -3.79 -9.72 -3.40
N ILE A 296 -3.55 -8.44 -3.18
CA ILE A 296 -3.41 -7.84 -1.85
C ILE A 296 -4.42 -6.70 -1.73
N ASN A 297 -5.40 -6.87 -0.83
CA ASN A 297 -6.41 -5.88 -0.52
C ASN A 297 -6.23 -5.42 0.93
N ILE A 298 -5.98 -4.14 1.14
CA ILE A 298 -5.74 -3.57 2.47
C ILE A 298 -6.66 -2.38 2.68
N ASN A 299 -7.40 -2.38 3.79
CA ASN A 299 -8.20 -1.25 4.25
C ASN A 299 -7.71 -0.84 5.64
N THR A 300 -7.26 0.40 5.80
CA THR A 300 -6.82 0.92 7.10
C THR A 300 -7.55 2.22 7.44
N SER A 301 -8.08 2.35 8.66
CA SER A 301 -8.95 3.49 9.00
C SER A 301 -8.48 4.37 10.17
N GLY A 302 -7.54 3.92 10.99
CA GLY A 302 -7.07 4.71 12.13
C GLY A 302 -6.26 5.95 11.74
N LEU A 303 -6.09 6.87 12.69
CA LEU A 303 -5.32 8.11 12.48
C LEU A 303 -3.90 7.79 12.02
N ALA A 304 -3.43 8.44 10.97
CA ALA A 304 -2.13 8.19 10.34
C ALA A 304 -1.83 6.72 9.95
N ALA A 305 -2.86 5.89 9.78
CA ALA A 305 -2.71 4.50 9.40
C ALA A 305 -2.18 4.34 7.97
N LYS A 306 -1.49 3.23 7.71
CA LYS A 306 -0.78 3.00 6.46
C LYS A 306 -1.18 1.67 5.84
N ALA A 307 -1.35 1.56 4.54
CA ALA A 307 -1.56 0.24 3.95
C ALA A 307 -0.23 -0.55 3.96
N PHE A 308 0.84 0.06 3.45
CA PHE A 308 2.22 -0.40 3.59
C PHE A 308 3.08 0.60 4.35
N ASN A 309 3.96 0.10 5.22
CA ASN A 309 4.97 0.89 5.92
C ASN A 309 6.32 0.17 5.92
N ALA A 310 7.27 0.62 5.09
CA ALA A 310 8.62 0.07 5.05
C ALA A 310 9.62 1.04 5.68
N GLY A 311 10.22 0.68 6.81
CA GLY A 311 11.33 1.43 7.42
C GLY A 311 12.62 1.37 6.60
N GLY A 312 12.74 0.40 5.70
CA GLY A 312 13.79 0.31 4.69
C GLY A 312 13.29 0.57 3.27
N ASN A 313 13.94 -0.06 2.30
CA ASN A 313 13.55 0.03 0.90
C ASN A 313 12.30 -0.82 0.61
N MET A 314 11.51 -0.39 -0.38
CA MET A 314 10.39 -1.18 -0.88
C MET A 314 10.55 -1.47 -2.37
N THR A 315 10.21 -2.70 -2.78
CA THR A 315 10.18 -3.08 -4.20
C THR A 315 8.83 -3.73 -4.54
N ILE A 316 8.13 -3.16 -5.53
CA ILE A 316 6.94 -3.76 -6.14
C ILE A 316 7.35 -4.31 -7.49
N GLY A 317 7.75 -5.57 -7.48
CA GLY A 317 8.06 -6.39 -8.64
C GLY A 317 6.84 -6.96 -9.37
N GLY A 318 5.61 -6.78 -8.87
CA GLY A 318 4.38 -7.29 -9.48
C GLY A 318 3.21 -7.40 -8.50
N GLY A 319 2.16 -8.12 -8.91
CA GLY A 319 0.94 -8.31 -8.12
C GLY A 319 -0.19 -7.33 -8.47
N GLU A 320 -1.35 -7.55 -7.84
CA GLU A 320 -2.51 -6.66 -7.86
C GLU A 320 -2.75 -6.16 -6.43
N LEU A 321 -2.54 -4.86 -6.22
CA LEU A 321 -2.61 -4.20 -4.92
C LEU A 321 -3.78 -3.21 -4.93
N THR A 322 -4.72 -3.37 -4.00
CA THR A 322 -5.82 -2.42 -3.76
C THR A 322 -5.73 -1.92 -2.33
N LEU A 323 -5.39 -0.63 -2.18
CA LEU A 323 -5.01 -0.02 -0.91
C LEU A 323 -5.96 1.14 -0.61
N ALA A 324 -6.67 1.07 0.50
CA ALA A 324 -7.58 2.11 0.95
C ALA A 324 -7.19 2.59 2.34
N THR A 325 -6.98 3.90 2.49
CA THR A 325 -6.66 4.54 3.76
C THR A 325 -7.61 5.69 4.05
N THR A 326 -8.34 5.66 5.17
CA THR A 326 -9.38 6.66 5.45
C THR A 326 -9.09 7.56 6.65
N GLY A 327 -8.18 7.18 7.54
CA GLY A 327 -7.86 7.98 8.72
C GLY A 327 -7.12 9.28 8.39
N SER A 328 -7.44 10.34 9.13
CA SER A 328 -6.77 11.63 8.98
C SER A 328 -5.34 11.59 9.52
N ALA A 329 -4.51 12.52 9.06
CA ALA A 329 -3.28 12.88 9.73
C ALA A 329 -3.57 13.36 11.16
N TYR A 330 -2.57 13.30 12.02
CA TYR A 330 -2.62 13.88 13.36
C TYR A 330 -1.24 14.40 13.77
N TYR A 331 -1.21 15.31 14.74
CA TYR A 331 0.05 15.79 15.32
C TYR A 331 0.50 14.84 16.42
N ASP A 332 1.65 14.19 16.21
CA ASP A 332 2.28 13.36 17.21
C ASP A 332 3.05 14.23 18.20
N THR A 333 2.65 14.18 19.48
CA THR A 333 3.25 15.02 20.52
C THR A 333 4.63 14.54 20.96
N ASP A 334 4.94 13.26 20.78
CA ASP A 334 6.20 12.67 21.16
C ASP A 334 7.26 12.98 20.08
N ASP A 335 6.89 12.78 18.81
CA ASP A 335 7.73 13.11 17.65
C ASP A 335 7.77 14.61 17.33
N LYS A 336 6.77 15.36 17.81
CA LYS A 336 6.52 16.79 17.50
C LYS A 336 6.38 17.05 16.00
N ASP A 337 5.73 16.13 15.30
CA ASP A 337 5.54 16.16 13.86
C ASP A 337 4.16 15.65 13.47
N ILE A 338 3.70 16.01 12.27
CA ILE A 338 2.45 15.51 11.73
C ILE A 338 2.67 14.15 11.09
N SER A 339 2.01 13.13 11.63
CA SER A 339 1.92 11.82 11.03
C SER A 339 0.72 11.77 10.07
N SER A 340 0.96 11.44 8.81
CA SER A 340 -0.09 11.29 7.78
C SER A 340 -0.47 9.82 7.57
N ALA A 341 -1.73 9.59 7.17
CA ALA A 341 -2.10 8.30 6.60
C ALA A 341 -1.51 8.15 5.20
N ALA A 342 -1.19 6.92 4.80
CA ALA A 342 -0.63 6.67 3.48
C ALA A 342 -1.00 5.30 2.89
N GLY A 343 -1.33 5.25 1.60
CA GLY A 343 -1.40 3.96 0.90
C GLY A 343 -0.06 3.22 0.98
N ILE A 344 1.04 3.90 0.65
CA ILE A 344 2.40 3.38 0.78
C ILE A 344 3.27 4.43 1.47
N LYS A 345 3.90 4.07 2.59
CA LYS A 345 4.99 4.80 3.22
C LYS A 345 6.28 3.98 3.11
N CYS A 346 7.35 4.61 2.64
CA CYS A 346 8.66 3.99 2.52
C CYS A 346 9.74 5.00 2.95
N ASP A 347 10.50 4.65 3.98
CA ASP A 347 11.55 5.51 4.51
C ASP A 347 12.84 5.40 3.67
N GLY A 348 13.05 4.23 3.04
CA GLY A 348 14.08 4.04 2.03
C GLY A 348 13.65 4.51 0.64
N ALA A 349 14.24 3.87 -0.37
CA ALA A 349 13.84 4.01 -1.76
C ALA A 349 12.70 3.07 -2.12
N LEU A 350 11.77 3.54 -2.96
CA LEU A 350 10.70 2.73 -3.54
C LEU A 350 10.95 2.49 -5.02
N THR A 351 11.01 1.23 -5.43
CA THR A 351 11.06 0.83 -6.85
C THR A 351 9.80 0.07 -7.24
N ILE A 352 9.12 0.52 -8.28
CA ILE A 352 7.96 -0.15 -8.87
C ILE A 352 8.36 -0.65 -10.25
N ASP A 353 8.58 -1.95 -10.39
CA ASP A 353 9.00 -2.56 -11.65
C ASP A 353 7.83 -2.88 -12.57
N LYS A 354 6.69 -3.28 -11.99
CA LYS A 354 5.44 -3.63 -12.68
C LYS A 354 4.34 -3.90 -11.64
N GLY A 355 3.15 -4.24 -12.10
CA GLY A 355 2.00 -4.59 -11.27
C GLY A 355 0.80 -3.70 -11.56
N VAL A 356 -0.30 -3.97 -10.86
CA VAL A 356 -1.48 -3.10 -10.84
C VAL A 356 -1.64 -2.60 -9.41
N ILE A 357 -1.55 -1.29 -9.21
CA ILE A 357 -1.60 -0.64 -7.90
C ILE A 357 -2.75 0.36 -7.92
N ASN A 358 -3.76 0.15 -7.09
CA ASN A 358 -4.91 1.03 -6.94
C ASN A 358 -4.90 1.58 -5.50
N ILE A 359 -4.81 2.90 -5.35
CA ILE A 359 -4.75 3.56 -4.04
C ILE A 359 -5.88 4.57 -3.93
N THR A 360 -6.61 4.52 -2.82
CA THR A 360 -7.56 5.57 -2.42
C THR A 360 -7.20 6.07 -1.02
N ALA A 361 -6.90 7.36 -0.87
CA ALA A 361 -6.59 7.98 0.42
C ALA A 361 -7.52 9.17 0.71
N SER A 362 -8.35 9.09 1.75
CA SER A 362 -9.42 10.08 1.97
C SER A 362 -9.29 10.92 3.24
N GLY A 363 -8.47 10.52 4.22
CA GLY A 363 -8.29 11.30 5.46
C GLY A 363 -7.55 12.61 5.22
N ALA A 364 -7.80 13.63 6.04
CA ALA A 364 -7.13 14.92 5.92
C ALA A 364 -5.61 14.75 5.98
N GLY A 365 -4.86 15.37 5.07
CA GLY A 365 -3.41 15.18 4.96
C GLY A 365 -2.98 13.80 4.44
N GLY A 366 -3.92 12.97 3.99
CA GLY A 366 -3.67 11.60 3.53
C GLY A 366 -2.90 11.54 2.21
N LYS A 367 -1.97 10.58 2.13
CA LYS A 367 -1.06 10.42 0.98
C LYS A 367 -1.36 9.13 0.23
N GLY A 368 -1.22 9.13 -1.09
CA GLY A 368 -1.24 7.87 -1.85
C GLY A 368 0.06 7.10 -1.63
N ILE A 369 1.17 7.69 -2.08
CA ILE A 369 2.54 7.18 -1.93
C ILE A 369 3.41 8.27 -1.31
N SER A 370 4.13 7.94 -0.25
CA SER A 370 5.06 8.81 0.45
C SER A 370 6.41 8.11 0.63
N VAL A 371 7.44 8.65 -0.01
CA VAL A 371 8.80 8.09 0.00
C VAL A 371 9.78 9.11 0.55
N ASP A 372 10.65 8.73 1.48
CA ASP A 372 11.67 9.64 2.00
C ASP A 372 12.96 9.56 1.15
N GLY A 373 13.26 8.38 0.60
CA GLY A 373 14.27 8.17 -0.42
C GLY A 373 13.79 8.47 -1.85
N ASP A 374 14.51 7.91 -2.82
CA ASP A 374 14.17 8.04 -4.25
C ASP A 374 12.98 7.13 -4.62
N LEU A 375 12.13 7.61 -5.52
CA LEU A 375 11.05 6.86 -6.16
C LEU A 375 11.40 6.56 -7.61
N ILE A 376 11.41 5.28 -7.98
CA ILE A 376 11.63 4.82 -9.35
C ILE A 376 10.43 3.99 -9.82
N ILE A 377 9.79 4.43 -10.92
CA ILE A 377 8.69 3.71 -11.57
C ILE A 377 9.18 3.23 -12.93
N ASN A 378 9.45 1.93 -13.06
CA ASN A 378 9.92 1.35 -14.31
C ASN A 378 8.78 1.00 -15.27
N ASP A 379 7.70 0.40 -14.76
CA ASP A 379 6.49 0.03 -15.51
C ASP A 379 5.31 -0.26 -14.55
N GLY A 380 4.18 -0.68 -15.09
CA GLY A 380 2.97 -1.05 -14.34
C GLY A 380 1.81 -0.08 -14.52
N THR A 381 0.68 -0.38 -13.90
CA THR A 381 -0.51 0.49 -13.86
C THR A 381 -0.69 0.99 -12.43
N ILE A 382 -0.60 2.30 -12.23
CA ILE A 382 -0.67 2.95 -10.93
C ILE A 382 -1.83 3.95 -10.96
N ASN A 383 -2.88 3.68 -10.20
CA ASN A 383 -4.04 4.53 -10.04
C ASN A 383 -4.05 5.07 -8.62
N VAL A 384 -4.01 6.39 -8.45
CA VAL A 384 -4.03 7.01 -7.12
C VAL A 384 -5.12 8.08 -7.07
N SER A 385 -6.03 7.96 -6.11
CA SER A 385 -7.01 9.01 -5.81
C SER A 385 -6.85 9.49 -4.38
N THR A 386 -6.79 10.80 -4.19
CA THR A 386 -6.84 11.43 -2.88
C THR A 386 -7.98 12.42 -2.75
N THR A 387 -8.67 12.36 -1.61
CA THR A 387 -9.85 13.20 -1.32
C THR A 387 -9.80 13.87 0.04
N GLY A 388 -8.67 13.75 0.75
CA GLY A 388 -8.46 14.36 2.05
C GLY A 388 -8.23 15.86 1.95
N ASP A 389 -8.83 16.61 2.88
CA ASP A 389 -8.57 18.05 3.03
C ASP A 389 -7.21 18.32 3.70
N LEU A 390 -6.85 19.59 3.84
CA LEU A 390 -5.69 20.05 4.59
C LEU A 390 -5.83 19.73 6.08
N PHE A 391 -4.82 19.11 6.68
CA PHE A 391 -4.71 18.96 8.14
C PHE A 391 -3.84 20.07 8.72
N LYS A 392 -4.25 20.67 9.85
CA LYS A 392 -3.53 21.76 10.51
C LYS A 392 -3.36 21.50 12.01
N TYR A 393 -2.17 21.82 12.53
CA TYR A 393 -1.88 21.88 13.96
C TYR A 393 -0.98 23.08 14.26
N GLY A 394 -1.54 24.13 14.87
CA GLY A 394 -0.78 25.37 15.11
C GLY A 394 -0.35 26.03 13.79
N SER A 395 0.95 26.14 13.58
CA SER A 395 1.56 26.62 12.32
C SER A 395 1.93 25.50 11.35
N ASP A 396 1.86 24.24 11.79
CA ASP A 396 2.23 23.08 11.00
C ASP A 396 1.00 22.59 10.24
N ASP A 397 1.20 22.12 9.02
CA ASP A 397 0.14 21.56 8.19
C ASP A 397 0.64 20.45 7.27
N THR A 398 -0.31 19.70 6.71
CA THR A 398 -0.06 18.79 5.59
C THR A 398 -1.31 18.65 4.76
N ALA A 399 -1.19 18.94 3.47
CA ALA A 399 -2.22 18.63 2.49
C ALA A 399 -2.17 17.15 2.09
N ALA A 400 -3.27 16.67 1.50
CA ALA A 400 -3.25 15.38 0.82
C ALA A 400 -2.31 15.44 -0.39
N LYS A 401 -1.63 14.34 -0.73
CA LYS A 401 -0.75 14.26 -1.92
C LYS A 401 -0.90 12.90 -2.56
N ALA A 402 -1.03 12.83 -3.88
CA ALA A 402 -1.13 11.51 -4.51
C ALA A 402 0.20 10.76 -4.44
N ILE A 403 1.28 11.33 -4.94
CA ILE A 403 2.61 10.70 -4.91
C ILE A 403 3.65 11.76 -4.55
N LYS A 404 4.35 11.59 -3.42
CA LYS A 404 5.48 12.44 -3.03
C LYS A 404 6.74 11.63 -2.72
N SER A 405 7.89 12.20 -3.08
CA SER A 405 9.20 11.73 -2.68
C SER A 405 10.05 12.89 -2.16
N ASP A 406 10.69 12.72 -1.00
CA ASP A 406 11.70 13.68 -0.51
C ASP A 406 13.03 13.53 -1.27
N GLY A 407 13.20 12.40 -1.96
CA GLY A 407 14.23 12.14 -2.96
C GLY A 407 13.84 12.57 -4.36
N ASN A 408 14.51 11.96 -5.33
CA ASN A 408 14.21 12.13 -6.75
C ASN A 408 13.05 11.23 -7.16
N VAL A 409 12.27 11.68 -8.14
CA VAL A 409 11.25 10.86 -8.81
C VAL A 409 11.73 10.56 -10.23
N THR A 410 11.79 9.27 -10.60
CA THR A 410 12.09 8.84 -11.96
C THR A 410 11.00 7.93 -12.50
N VAL A 411 10.37 8.31 -13.61
CA VAL A 411 9.39 7.50 -14.34
C VAL A 411 10.00 7.03 -15.66
N ASN A 412 10.29 5.74 -15.78
CA ASN A 412 10.81 5.13 -17.01
C ASN A 412 9.71 4.61 -17.94
N GLY A 413 8.50 4.37 -17.43
CA GLY A 413 7.39 3.80 -18.17
C GLY A 413 6.13 3.60 -17.31
N GLY A 414 5.20 2.78 -17.80
CA GLY A 414 3.93 2.49 -17.14
C GLY A 414 2.78 3.43 -17.48
N THR A 415 1.63 3.16 -16.89
CA THR A 415 0.42 3.99 -16.90
C THR A 415 0.17 4.52 -15.50
N ILE A 416 0.24 5.84 -15.31
CA ILE A 416 0.05 6.50 -14.03
C ILE A 416 -1.17 7.41 -14.16
N ILE A 417 -2.21 7.14 -13.38
CA ILE A 417 -3.46 7.92 -13.37
C ILE A 417 -3.66 8.47 -11.96
N ILE A 418 -3.70 9.79 -11.84
CA ILE A 418 -3.80 10.47 -10.55
C ILE A 418 -5.01 11.39 -10.53
N LYS A 419 -5.73 11.37 -9.41
CA LYS A 419 -6.79 12.33 -9.12
C LYS A 419 -6.71 12.85 -7.69
N THR A 420 -6.46 14.14 -7.52
CA THR A 420 -6.60 14.83 -6.23
C THR A 420 -7.71 15.87 -6.32
N THR A 421 -8.41 16.13 -5.21
CA THR A 421 -9.68 16.89 -5.27
C THR A 421 -9.84 18.02 -4.26
N LYS A 422 -8.93 18.16 -3.30
CA LYS A 422 -9.07 19.08 -2.17
C LYS A 422 -7.89 20.05 -2.05
N GLU A 423 -8.06 21.07 -1.20
CA GLU A 423 -7.13 22.17 -0.99
C GLU A 423 -5.67 21.71 -0.86
N GLU A 424 -4.77 22.37 -1.62
CA GLU A 424 -3.32 22.13 -1.65
C GLU A 424 -2.90 20.69 -2.06
N ALA A 425 -3.82 19.92 -2.65
CA ALA A 425 -3.54 18.53 -3.00
C ALA A 425 -2.86 18.40 -4.36
N GLU A 426 -1.57 18.09 -4.34
CA GLU A 426 -0.73 17.89 -5.51
C GLU A 426 -0.78 16.46 -6.08
N GLY A 427 -0.45 16.34 -7.36
CA GLY A 427 -0.33 15.07 -8.06
C GLY A 427 0.98 14.34 -7.78
N LEU A 428 1.99 14.56 -8.62
CA LEU A 428 3.30 13.90 -8.59
C LEU A 428 4.40 14.89 -8.16
N GLU A 429 4.95 14.71 -6.97
CA GLU A 429 5.88 15.64 -6.34
C GLU A 429 7.26 15.02 -6.07
N SER A 430 8.32 15.76 -6.38
CA SER A 430 9.68 15.51 -5.89
C SER A 430 10.22 16.72 -5.13
N LYS A 431 10.75 16.52 -3.92
CA LYS A 431 11.50 17.58 -3.22
C LYS A 431 12.91 17.81 -3.81
N LYS A 432 13.26 17.15 -4.92
CA LYS A 432 14.53 17.30 -5.64
C LYS A 432 14.30 17.42 -7.15
N ILE A 433 14.58 16.35 -7.88
CA ILE A 433 14.52 16.29 -9.35
C ILE A 433 13.46 15.29 -9.74
N LEU A 434 12.61 15.68 -10.67
CA LEU A 434 11.62 14.80 -11.29
C LEU A 434 12.00 14.55 -12.76
N THR A 435 12.17 13.29 -13.13
CA THR A 435 12.52 12.86 -14.49
C THR A 435 11.47 11.91 -15.05
N ILE A 436 10.92 12.23 -16.21
CA ILE A 436 10.01 11.36 -16.97
C ILE A 436 10.69 10.97 -18.28
N ASN A 437 11.06 9.70 -18.40
CA ASN A 437 11.66 9.16 -19.62
C ASN A 437 10.62 8.65 -20.61
N ASN A 438 9.53 8.05 -20.13
CA ASN A 438 8.43 7.55 -20.95
C ASN A 438 7.19 7.24 -20.09
N GLY A 439 6.13 6.71 -20.70
CA GLY A 439 4.90 6.27 -20.04
C GLY A 439 3.66 7.04 -20.49
N THR A 440 2.50 6.64 -19.98
CA THR A 440 1.25 7.41 -20.06
C THR A 440 0.94 7.95 -18.68
N ILE A 441 0.95 9.27 -18.51
CA ILE A 441 0.76 9.94 -17.22
C ILE A 441 -0.43 10.88 -17.37
N GLU A 442 -1.48 10.65 -16.59
CA GLU A 442 -2.72 11.43 -16.64
C GLU A 442 -3.07 11.91 -15.23
N ILE A 443 -3.04 13.22 -15.00
CA ILE A 443 -3.18 13.81 -13.68
C ILE A 443 -4.25 14.90 -13.73
N GLU A 444 -5.29 14.72 -12.92
CA GLU A 444 -6.22 15.78 -12.52
C GLU A 444 -5.90 16.14 -11.07
N ALA A 445 -5.30 17.30 -10.84
CA ALA A 445 -4.95 17.72 -9.49
C ALA A 445 -5.77 18.93 -9.05
N TYR A 446 -6.00 19.05 -7.73
CA TYR A 446 -6.50 20.29 -7.17
C TYR A 446 -5.46 21.38 -7.42
N ASP A 447 -4.28 21.15 -6.85
CA ASP A 447 -3.08 21.97 -6.94
C ASP A 447 -2.22 21.55 -8.14
N ASP A 448 -0.89 21.64 -8.07
CA ASP A 448 -0.01 21.25 -9.17
C ASP A 448 -0.14 19.78 -9.55
N CYS A 449 -0.16 19.50 -10.87
CA CYS A 449 -0.16 18.11 -11.31
C CYS A 449 1.21 17.47 -11.15
N ILE A 450 2.27 18.20 -11.51
CA ILE A 450 3.66 17.75 -11.38
C ILE A 450 4.46 18.90 -10.77
N ASN A 451 5.12 18.64 -9.63
CA ASN A 451 5.96 19.63 -8.94
C ASN A 451 7.37 19.05 -8.68
N ALA A 452 8.41 19.86 -8.90
CA ALA A 452 9.74 19.57 -8.36
C ALA A 452 10.51 20.80 -7.88
N SER A 453 11.21 20.67 -6.75
CA SER A 453 11.94 21.78 -6.13
C SER A 453 13.14 22.30 -6.93
N ASN A 454 13.85 21.45 -7.70
CA ASN A 454 15.09 21.85 -8.38
C ASN A 454 15.02 21.78 -9.91
N HIS A 455 14.45 20.71 -10.44
CA HIS A 455 14.45 20.46 -11.88
C HIS A 455 13.38 19.47 -12.31
N ILE A 456 12.71 19.78 -13.42
CA ILE A 456 11.89 18.82 -14.17
C ILE A 456 12.55 18.50 -15.52
N ALA A 457 12.76 17.22 -15.78
CA ALA A 457 13.22 16.68 -17.06
C ALA A 457 12.14 15.78 -17.70
N ILE A 458 11.70 16.09 -18.91
CA ILE A 458 10.78 15.26 -19.68
C ILE A 458 11.43 14.84 -20.99
N ASN A 459 11.76 13.56 -21.12
CA ASN A 459 12.42 13.00 -22.30
C ASN A 459 11.46 12.28 -23.25
N GLY A 460 10.25 11.93 -22.80
CA GLY A 460 9.28 11.16 -23.56
C GLY A 460 7.95 10.97 -22.83
N GLY A 461 7.08 10.13 -23.41
CA GLY A 461 5.77 9.78 -22.85
C GLY A 461 4.59 10.58 -23.40
N ASN A 462 3.38 10.17 -23.01
CA ASN A 462 2.13 10.90 -23.21
C ASN A 462 1.70 11.44 -21.85
N ILE A 463 1.71 12.77 -21.68
CA ILE A 463 1.48 13.42 -20.40
C ILE A 463 0.27 14.34 -20.53
N TYR A 464 -0.69 14.18 -19.64
CA TYR A 464 -1.83 15.06 -19.47
C TYR A 464 -1.87 15.57 -18.03
N CYS A 465 -1.83 16.89 -17.87
CA CYS A 465 -1.95 17.59 -16.60
C CYS A 465 -3.10 18.58 -16.68
N TYR A 466 -4.03 18.50 -15.72
CA TYR A 466 -5.13 19.43 -15.54
C TYR A 466 -5.22 19.83 -14.07
N SER A 467 -4.67 20.99 -13.73
CA SER A 467 -4.74 21.54 -12.37
C SER A 467 -5.95 22.44 -12.21
N THR A 468 -6.78 22.22 -11.20
CA THR A 468 -8.01 23.01 -11.02
C THR A 468 -7.76 24.39 -10.42
N SER A 469 -6.73 24.54 -9.58
CA SER A 469 -6.44 25.79 -8.86
C SER A 469 -5.03 26.32 -9.02
N ASN A 470 -4.11 25.57 -9.60
CA ASN A 470 -2.70 25.97 -9.73
C ASN A 470 -2.10 25.61 -11.10
N ASP A 471 -0.79 25.32 -11.15
CA ASP A 471 -0.04 25.07 -12.37
C ASP A 471 -0.25 23.66 -12.91
N GLY A 472 -0.14 23.54 -14.22
CA GLY A 472 -0.10 22.21 -14.83
C GLY A 472 1.18 21.48 -14.43
N ILE A 473 2.34 22.05 -14.74
CA ILE A 473 3.65 21.51 -14.38
C ILE A 473 4.48 22.66 -13.82
N ASP A 474 4.87 22.55 -12.55
CA ASP A 474 5.66 23.55 -11.82
C ASP A 474 7.05 23.01 -11.49
N SER A 475 8.08 23.78 -11.83
CA SER A 475 9.42 23.60 -11.28
C SER A 475 9.92 24.87 -10.62
N ASN A 476 10.18 24.80 -9.32
CA ASN A 476 10.85 25.87 -8.58
C ASN A 476 12.33 26.10 -9.01
N GLY A 477 12.81 25.38 -10.03
CA GLY A 477 14.12 25.55 -10.64
C GLY A 477 14.03 25.50 -12.17
N THR A 478 14.83 24.65 -12.83
CA THR A 478 14.88 24.63 -14.31
C THR A 478 13.96 23.59 -14.91
N MET A 479 13.55 23.78 -16.17
CA MET A 479 12.77 22.79 -16.91
C MET A 479 13.47 22.40 -18.22
N THR A 480 13.57 21.10 -18.51
CA THR A 480 14.12 20.59 -19.78
C THR A 480 13.18 19.59 -20.42
N ILE A 481 12.78 19.85 -21.66
CA ILE A 481 11.93 18.97 -22.45
C ILE A 481 12.67 18.56 -23.73
N THR A 482 12.90 17.26 -23.89
CA THR A 482 13.60 16.66 -25.04
C THR A 482 12.70 15.77 -25.91
N GLY A 483 11.51 15.43 -25.43
CA GLY A 483 10.54 14.61 -26.16
C GLY A 483 9.18 14.52 -25.47
N GLY A 484 8.29 13.68 -26.02
CA GLY A 484 6.96 13.42 -25.49
C GLY A 484 5.82 14.20 -26.18
N THR A 485 4.58 13.82 -25.85
CA THR A 485 3.36 14.56 -26.17
C THR A 485 2.76 15.04 -24.86
N ILE A 486 2.79 16.35 -24.61
CA ILE A 486 2.52 16.94 -23.31
C ILE A 486 1.39 17.97 -23.46
N ILE A 487 0.31 17.74 -22.73
CA ILE A 487 -0.78 18.70 -22.55
C ILE A 487 -0.78 19.10 -21.09
N SER A 488 -0.51 20.37 -20.82
CA SER A 488 -0.42 20.88 -19.47
C SER A 488 -1.30 22.10 -19.30
N SER A 489 -2.31 21.97 -18.44
CA SER A 489 -3.34 22.98 -18.23
C SER A 489 -3.31 23.45 -16.78
N GLY A 490 -2.71 24.61 -16.55
CA GLY A 490 -2.92 25.37 -15.32
C GLY A 490 -4.29 26.03 -15.32
N THR A 491 -4.64 26.63 -14.19
CA THR A 491 -5.89 27.38 -14.06
C THR A 491 -5.81 28.76 -14.72
N THR A 492 -6.69 29.68 -14.31
CA THR A 492 -6.66 31.07 -14.79
C THR A 492 -5.46 31.84 -14.25
N ALA A 493 -5.28 33.10 -14.67
CA ALA A 493 -4.17 33.92 -14.19
C ALA A 493 -4.10 34.01 -12.65
N PRO A 494 -2.89 33.92 -12.06
CA PRO A 494 -1.58 33.94 -12.72
C PRO A 494 -1.08 32.59 -13.29
N GLU A 495 -1.74 31.48 -12.97
CA GLU A 495 -1.19 30.13 -13.13
C GLU A 495 -0.98 29.71 -14.59
N GLU A 496 -0.11 28.74 -14.79
CA GLU A 496 0.57 28.42 -16.04
C GLU A 496 0.39 26.96 -16.45
N GLY A 497 0.44 26.71 -17.76
CA GLY A 497 0.59 25.34 -18.25
C GLY A 497 1.96 24.77 -17.90
N PHE A 498 3.00 25.58 -18.03
CA PHE A 498 4.38 25.22 -17.69
C PHE A 498 4.98 26.40 -16.95
N ASP A 499 5.19 26.24 -15.64
CA ASP A 499 5.92 27.17 -14.82
C ASP A 499 7.30 26.62 -14.46
N CYS A 500 8.31 27.49 -14.54
CA CYS A 500 9.60 27.23 -13.95
C CYS A 500 10.20 28.49 -13.30
N ASP A 501 9.37 29.37 -12.74
CA ASP A 501 9.74 30.67 -12.17
C ASP A 501 10.54 31.56 -13.15
N ASN A 502 10.33 31.39 -14.45
CA ASN A 502 11.14 31.98 -15.52
C ASN A 502 12.65 31.70 -15.42
N ASN A 503 13.05 30.61 -14.77
CA ASN A 503 14.39 30.04 -14.87
C ASN A 503 14.66 29.50 -16.29
N THR A 504 15.78 28.79 -16.46
CA THR A 504 16.10 28.17 -17.75
C THR A 504 15.06 27.11 -18.12
N PHE A 505 14.26 27.42 -19.13
CA PHE A 505 13.33 26.49 -19.77
C PHE A 505 13.85 26.09 -21.14
N LYS A 506 14.35 24.86 -21.26
CA LYS A 506 14.98 24.32 -22.47
C LYS A 506 14.04 23.39 -23.23
N ILE A 507 13.77 23.69 -24.49
CA ILE A 507 12.97 22.83 -25.38
C ILE A 507 13.82 22.37 -26.58
N THR A 508 13.97 21.06 -26.73
CA THR A 508 14.75 20.45 -27.83
C THR A 508 13.99 19.37 -28.61
N GLY A 509 12.79 19.01 -28.17
CA GLY A 509 11.94 18.04 -28.84
C GLY A 509 10.55 17.96 -28.22
N GLY A 510 9.67 17.15 -28.82
CA GLY A 510 8.31 16.86 -28.32
C GLY A 510 7.21 17.76 -28.88
N ILE A 511 5.97 17.43 -28.58
CA ILE A 511 4.78 18.25 -28.83
C ILE A 511 4.30 18.77 -27.48
N LEU A 512 4.31 20.09 -27.29
CA LEU A 512 3.94 20.73 -26.03
C LEU A 512 2.74 21.62 -26.28
N VAL A 513 1.69 21.46 -25.48
CA VAL A 513 0.51 22.33 -25.43
C VAL A 513 0.31 22.75 -23.98
N GLY A 514 0.71 23.98 -23.65
CA GLY A 514 0.55 24.58 -22.34
C GLY A 514 -0.54 25.62 -22.36
N THR A 515 -1.56 25.52 -21.50
CA THR A 515 -2.56 26.57 -21.33
C THR A 515 -2.68 27.01 -19.88
N GLY A 516 -2.68 28.31 -19.66
CA GLY A 516 -2.92 28.93 -18.35
C GLY A 516 -3.26 30.40 -18.52
N GLY A 517 -3.27 31.17 -17.43
CA GLY A 517 -3.23 32.62 -17.49
C GLY A 517 -1.89 33.17 -17.99
N ALA A 518 -0.78 32.50 -17.65
CA ALA A 518 0.57 32.84 -18.09
C ALA A 518 1.38 31.60 -18.55
N THR A 519 2.68 31.78 -18.75
CA THR A 519 3.66 30.72 -19.04
C THR A 519 5.08 31.24 -18.87
N SER A 520 5.94 30.42 -18.28
CA SER A 520 7.37 30.63 -18.23
C SER A 520 7.93 30.63 -19.65
N THR A 521 8.73 31.65 -19.96
CA THR A 521 9.19 31.86 -21.33
C THR A 521 10.34 30.90 -21.68
N PRO A 522 10.23 30.09 -22.77
CA PRO A 522 11.33 29.23 -23.17
C PRO A 522 12.62 30.03 -23.42
N THR A 523 13.75 29.50 -22.95
CA THR A 523 15.03 30.19 -23.05
C THR A 523 15.61 29.98 -24.45
N SER A 524 15.52 31.02 -25.28
CA SER A 524 15.92 31.00 -26.70
C SER A 524 17.35 30.48 -26.94
N GLY A 525 18.32 30.88 -26.11
CA GLY A 525 19.74 30.54 -26.30
C GLY A 525 20.12 29.09 -26.05
N VAL A 526 19.25 28.30 -25.41
CA VAL A 526 19.49 26.87 -25.11
C VAL A 526 18.49 25.94 -25.79
N SER A 527 17.41 26.49 -26.34
CA SER A 527 16.37 25.74 -27.05
C SER A 527 16.75 25.56 -28.51
N THR A 528 16.37 24.42 -29.09
CA THR A 528 16.62 24.09 -30.51
C THR A 528 15.34 23.77 -31.29
N GLN A 529 14.21 23.64 -30.59
CA GLN A 529 12.89 23.53 -31.18
C GLN A 529 12.11 24.83 -31.00
N ARG A 530 11.40 25.27 -32.04
CA ARG A 530 10.65 26.53 -32.02
C ARG A 530 9.40 26.42 -31.16
N SER A 531 9.05 27.53 -30.53
CA SER A 531 7.80 27.69 -29.78
C SER A 531 7.08 28.99 -30.13
N VAL A 532 5.77 28.98 -29.93
CA VAL A 532 4.91 30.15 -29.98
C VAL A 532 4.20 30.34 -28.65
N ILE A 533 4.21 31.56 -28.13
CA ILE A 533 3.41 32.01 -26.99
C ILE A 533 2.27 32.85 -27.55
N TYR A 534 1.04 32.37 -27.46
CA TYR A 534 -0.14 33.03 -27.99
C TYR A 534 -1.04 33.54 -26.87
N GLY A 535 -1.08 34.87 -26.68
CA GLY A 535 -2.03 35.54 -25.78
C GLY A 535 -3.41 35.70 -26.45
N THR A 536 -4.44 35.13 -25.85
CA THR A 536 -5.81 35.08 -26.39
C THR A 536 -6.85 34.87 -25.29
N THR A 537 -8.07 34.51 -25.68
CA THR A 537 -9.11 33.96 -24.78
C THR A 537 -9.35 32.49 -25.13
N GLY A 538 -9.88 31.70 -24.20
CA GLY A 538 -10.26 30.30 -24.44
C GLY A 538 -11.70 30.06 -24.01
N THR A 539 -12.50 29.39 -24.82
CA THR A 539 -13.82 28.86 -24.39
C THR A 539 -13.68 27.37 -24.25
N SER A 540 -14.17 26.76 -23.16
CA SER A 540 -14.17 25.31 -23.04
C SER A 540 -14.86 24.66 -24.24
N GLY A 541 -14.22 23.65 -24.83
CA GLY A 541 -14.72 22.93 -26.00
C GLY A 541 -14.40 23.56 -27.35
N ASP A 542 -13.99 24.85 -27.41
CA ASP A 542 -13.53 25.45 -28.66
C ASP A 542 -12.21 24.83 -29.11
N LEU A 543 -12.03 24.72 -30.43
CA LEU A 543 -10.78 24.28 -31.04
C LEU A 543 -9.85 25.47 -31.29
N ILE A 544 -8.56 25.26 -31.06
CA ILE A 544 -7.46 26.04 -31.62
C ILE A 544 -6.73 25.16 -32.63
N HIS A 545 -6.59 25.67 -33.84
CA HIS A 545 -5.88 25.00 -34.91
C HIS A 545 -4.77 25.89 -35.46
N ILE A 546 -3.61 25.30 -35.74
CA ILE A 546 -2.49 26.00 -36.38
C ILE A 546 -2.13 25.23 -37.65
N GLU A 547 -2.22 25.87 -38.81
CA GLU A 547 -1.81 25.30 -40.10
C GLU A 547 -0.73 26.16 -40.76
N ALA A 548 0.17 25.49 -41.48
CA ALA A 548 1.12 26.12 -42.39
C ALA A 548 0.41 26.65 -43.64
N SER A 549 1.08 27.54 -44.39
CA SER A 549 0.56 28.13 -45.62
C SER A 549 0.25 27.13 -46.74
N ASP A 550 0.80 25.91 -46.68
CA ASP A 550 0.50 24.80 -47.59
C ASP A 550 -0.72 23.95 -47.17
N GLY A 551 -1.34 24.30 -46.03
CA GLY A 551 -2.49 23.59 -45.46
C GLY A 551 -2.14 22.47 -44.48
N THR A 552 -0.85 22.25 -44.19
CA THR A 552 -0.42 21.24 -43.21
C THR A 552 -0.75 21.71 -41.78
N GLY A 553 -1.68 21.03 -41.11
CA GLY A 553 -1.99 21.28 -39.70
C GLY A 553 -0.90 20.77 -38.76
N ILE A 554 -0.43 21.61 -37.85
CA ILE A 554 0.58 21.27 -36.84
C ILE A 554 0.03 21.25 -35.41
N LEU A 555 -1.16 21.80 -35.19
CA LEU A 555 -1.90 21.73 -33.92
C LEU A 555 -3.39 21.65 -34.21
N THR A 556 -4.10 20.74 -33.54
CA THR A 556 -5.56 20.82 -33.36
C THR A 556 -5.85 20.47 -31.91
N TYR A 557 -6.21 21.46 -31.11
CA TYR A 557 -6.36 21.33 -29.68
C TYR A 557 -7.71 21.87 -29.20
N LYS A 558 -8.42 21.10 -28.39
CA LYS A 558 -9.66 21.51 -27.74
C LYS A 558 -9.35 22.08 -26.36
N VAL A 559 -9.73 23.33 -26.16
CA VAL A 559 -9.49 24.03 -24.89
C VAL A 559 -10.30 23.35 -23.76
N PRO A 560 -9.66 22.99 -22.63
CA PRO A 560 -10.28 22.14 -21.62
C PRO A 560 -11.21 22.93 -20.70
N ARG A 561 -10.91 24.21 -20.45
CA ARG A 561 -11.73 25.12 -19.63
C ARG A 561 -11.88 26.50 -20.28
N THR A 562 -12.80 27.30 -19.76
CA THR A 562 -12.94 28.70 -20.21
C THR A 562 -11.90 29.57 -19.51
N TYR A 563 -11.14 30.32 -20.31
CA TYR A 563 -10.11 31.26 -19.91
C TYR A 563 -10.48 32.66 -20.40
N ASN A 564 -10.80 33.57 -19.48
CA ASN A 564 -11.04 34.99 -19.82
C ASN A 564 -9.77 35.66 -20.38
N GLN A 565 -8.62 35.24 -19.87
CA GLN A 565 -7.30 35.48 -20.43
C GLN A 565 -6.60 34.12 -20.49
N MET A 566 -6.11 33.75 -21.67
CA MET A 566 -5.37 32.52 -21.90
C MET A 566 -4.02 32.85 -22.53
N THR A 567 -2.98 32.22 -22.01
CA THR A 567 -1.69 32.09 -22.67
C THR A 567 -1.56 30.65 -23.13
N LEU A 568 -1.41 30.45 -24.45
CA LEU A 568 -1.10 29.16 -25.05
C LEU A 568 0.40 29.12 -25.39
N LEU A 569 1.17 28.29 -24.71
CA LEU A 569 2.51 27.88 -25.15
C LEU A 569 2.36 26.66 -26.06
N PHE A 570 2.81 26.76 -27.30
CA PHE A 570 2.85 25.63 -28.22
C PHE A 570 4.24 25.43 -28.80
N SER A 571 4.75 24.21 -28.77
CA SER A 571 5.98 23.80 -29.46
C SER A 571 5.76 22.47 -30.17
N SER A 572 6.33 22.33 -31.36
CA SER A 572 6.28 21.09 -32.14
C SER A 572 7.50 21.03 -33.07
N PRO A 573 8.02 19.83 -33.37
CA PRO A 573 9.06 19.67 -34.38
C PRO A 573 8.61 20.17 -35.77
N ASP A 574 7.29 20.26 -36.03
CA ASP A 574 6.74 20.69 -37.32
C ASP A 574 6.64 22.22 -37.47
N MET A 575 6.97 22.99 -36.43
CA MET A 575 7.09 24.44 -36.51
C MET A 575 8.47 24.84 -37.07
N LYS A 576 8.51 25.30 -38.32
CA LYS A 576 9.74 25.62 -39.06
C LYS A 576 9.99 27.12 -39.12
N SER A 577 11.26 27.52 -39.31
CA SER A 577 11.58 28.91 -39.62
C SER A 577 11.03 29.29 -40.98
N ASP A 578 10.73 30.58 -41.15
CA ASP A 578 10.38 31.17 -42.46
C ASP A 578 9.12 30.58 -43.12
N VAL A 579 8.34 29.77 -42.38
CA VAL A 579 7.02 29.30 -42.77
C VAL A 579 5.96 30.18 -42.10
N THR A 580 5.01 30.70 -42.87
CA THR A 580 3.86 31.42 -42.32
C THR A 580 2.81 30.43 -41.85
N TYR A 581 2.38 30.60 -40.61
CA TYR A 581 1.31 29.82 -39.99
C TYR A 581 0.08 30.70 -39.75
N THR A 582 -1.10 30.08 -39.83
CA THR A 582 -2.38 30.72 -39.48
C THR A 582 -2.99 30.01 -38.29
N VAL A 583 -3.38 30.78 -37.28
CA VAL A 583 -4.14 30.29 -36.12
C VAL A 583 -5.63 30.47 -36.39
N TYR A 584 -6.40 29.41 -36.19
CA TYR A 584 -7.85 29.38 -36.27
C TYR A 584 -8.48 29.09 -34.91
N LYS A 585 -9.65 29.66 -34.65
CA LYS A 585 -10.49 29.35 -33.48
C LYS A 585 -11.84 28.77 -33.91
N GLY A 586 -12.36 27.83 -33.14
CA GLY A 586 -13.58 27.09 -33.45
C GLY A 586 -13.39 26.11 -34.62
N GLY A 587 -14.45 25.86 -35.39
CA GLY A 587 -14.46 24.82 -36.42
C GLY A 587 -14.92 23.48 -35.86
N SER A 588 -14.59 22.39 -36.53
CA SER A 588 -14.90 21.03 -36.06
C SER A 588 -13.83 20.03 -36.46
N VAL A 589 -13.79 18.89 -35.77
CA VAL A 589 -12.84 17.82 -36.03
C VAL A 589 -13.58 16.50 -36.26
N SER A 590 -13.08 15.67 -37.16
CA SER A 590 -13.62 14.33 -37.43
C SER A 590 -12.51 13.31 -37.70
N GLY A 591 -12.70 12.08 -37.21
CA GLY A 591 -11.68 11.04 -37.28
C GLY A 591 -10.44 11.32 -36.42
N GLY A 592 -9.37 10.58 -36.67
CA GLY A 592 -8.10 10.68 -35.92
C GLY A 592 -8.17 10.12 -34.50
N SER A 593 -7.08 10.30 -33.75
CA SER A 593 -7.01 10.03 -32.32
C SER A 593 -7.20 11.32 -31.52
N ASN A 594 -7.63 11.17 -30.26
CA ASN A 594 -7.85 12.25 -29.32
C ASN A 594 -7.17 11.87 -28.00
N PHE A 595 -6.09 12.57 -27.67
CA PHE A 595 -5.47 12.49 -26.35
C PHE A 595 -5.83 13.79 -25.61
N HIS A 596 -6.82 13.72 -24.72
CA HIS A 596 -7.26 14.85 -23.88
C HIS A 596 -7.43 16.20 -24.60
N GLY A 597 -8.02 16.17 -25.80
CA GLY A 597 -8.29 17.36 -26.61
C GLY A 597 -7.22 17.67 -27.65
N LEU A 598 -6.05 17.03 -27.61
CA LEU A 598 -5.09 17.08 -28.72
C LEU A 598 -5.47 16.01 -29.76
N TYR A 599 -5.78 16.48 -30.96
CA TYR A 599 -6.16 15.61 -32.07
C TYR A 599 -4.98 15.39 -33.01
N SER A 600 -4.73 14.13 -33.37
CA SER A 600 -3.74 13.76 -34.39
C SER A 600 -4.35 12.90 -35.48
N SER A 601 -3.86 13.07 -36.71
CA SER A 601 -4.40 12.41 -37.92
C SER A 601 -5.91 12.65 -38.11
N ALA A 602 -6.44 13.74 -37.57
CA ALA A 602 -7.84 14.12 -37.68
C ALA A 602 -8.06 15.14 -38.80
N THR A 603 -9.26 15.15 -39.37
CA THR A 603 -9.66 16.15 -40.36
C THR A 603 -10.28 17.35 -39.65
N TYR A 604 -9.62 18.50 -39.73
CA TYR A 604 -10.13 19.77 -39.24
C TYR A 604 -10.96 20.50 -40.31
N SER A 605 -12.18 20.90 -39.96
CA SER A 605 -12.99 21.83 -40.74
C SER A 605 -12.79 23.24 -40.22
N LYS A 606 -12.35 24.16 -41.10
CA LYS A 606 -11.85 25.48 -40.72
C LYS A 606 -12.86 26.29 -39.91
N GLY A 607 -12.40 26.79 -38.76
CA GLY A 607 -13.05 27.82 -37.98
C GLY A 607 -12.71 29.22 -38.49
N THR A 608 -12.77 30.21 -37.61
CA THR A 608 -12.44 31.61 -37.94
C THR A 608 -10.95 31.85 -37.81
N THR A 609 -10.36 32.55 -38.78
CA THR A 609 -8.97 33.01 -38.69
C THR A 609 -8.82 34.00 -37.55
N ALA A 610 -7.89 33.72 -36.64
CA ALA A 610 -7.58 34.57 -35.50
C ALA A 610 -6.37 35.47 -35.78
N ILE A 611 -5.23 34.88 -36.19
CA ILE A 611 -3.97 35.60 -36.43
C ILE A 611 -3.05 34.80 -37.36
N THR A 612 -2.12 35.47 -38.02
CA THR A 612 -1.03 34.84 -38.80
C THR A 612 0.32 35.22 -38.21
N PHE A 613 1.31 34.33 -38.30
CA PHE A 613 2.66 34.58 -37.81
C PHE A 613 3.72 33.80 -38.59
N THR A 614 4.97 34.27 -38.53
CA THR A 614 6.13 33.58 -39.09
C THR A 614 7.20 33.49 -37.99
N PRO A 615 7.65 32.29 -37.58
CA PRO A 615 8.62 32.12 -36.50
C PRO A 615 10.03 32.56 -36.90
N SER A 616 10.35 33.83 -36.68
CA SER A 616 11.69 34.38 -36.98
C SER A 616 12.71 34.18 -35.84
N SER A 617 12.23 33.95 -34.61
CA SER A 617 13.01 33.68 -33.40
C SER A 617 12.66 32.32 -32.79
N MET A 618 13.55 31.76 -31.96
CA MET A 618 13.32 30.44 -31.34
C MET A 618 12.02 30.41 -30.52
N VAL A 619 11.71 31.54 -29.88
CA VAL A 619 10.43 31.81 -29.22
C VAL A 619 9.74 32.96 -29.93
N THR A 620 8.49 32.77 -30.35
CA THR A 620 7.68 33.77 -31.03
C THR A 620 6.48 34.14 -30.17
N SER A 621 6.26 35.42 -29.87
CA SER A 621 5.08 35.87 -29.12
C SER A 621 4.06 36.51 -30.06
N ILE A 622 2.80 36.13 -29.95
CA ILE A 622 1.70 36.62 -30.79
C ILE A 622 0.43 36.89 -29.97
N GLY A 623 -0.50 37.66 -30.55
CA GLY A 623 -1.76 38.02 -29.89
C GLY A 623 -1.58 39.11 -28.84
N THR A 624 -2.54 39.22 -27.92
CA THR A 624 -2.53 40.24 -26.86
C THR A 624 -2.28 39.58 -25.52
N SER A 625 -1.06 39.72 -25.00
CA SER A 625 -0.72 39.40 -23.62
C SER A 625 -0.83 40.67 -22.77
N THR A 626 -1.88 40.81 -21.95
CA THR A 626 -1.82 41.72 -20.79
C THR A 626 -1.00 41.00 -19.72
N GLY A 627 0.32 40.96 -19.90
CA GLY A 627 1.23 40.28 -18.99
C GLY A 627 1.19 40.94 -17.61
N GLY A 628 0.59 40.27 -16.63
CA GLY A 628 1.02 40.41 -15.26
C GLY A 628 2.38 39.71 -15.20
N ASN A 629 3.41 40.42 -14.74
CA ASN A 629 4.60 39.72 -14.23
C ASN A 629 4.08 38.72 -13.19
N GLY A 630 4.37 37.43 -13.37
CA GLY A 630 4.07 36.39 -12.40
C GLY A 630 4.42 36.90 -11.00
N GLY A 631 3.41 36.92 -10.13
CA GLY A 631 3.62 37.25 -8.74
C GLY A 631 4.49 36.15 -8.17
N ARG A 632 5.68 36.51 -7.68
CA ARG A 632 6.48 35.60 -6.85
C ARG A 632 5.63 35.13 -5.66
N PRO A 633 5.78 33.89 -5.19
CA PRO A 633 5.44 33.52 -3.83
C PRO A 633 6.08 34.49 -2.82
#